data_AF-A0A9W6XW67-F1
#
_entry.id   AF-A0A9W6XW67-F1
#
_cell.length_a   1.000
_cell.length_b   1.000
_cell.length_c   1.000
_cell.angle_alpha   90.00
_cell.angle_beta   90.00
_cell.angle_gamma   90.00
#
_symmetry.space_group_name_H-M   'P 1'
#
loop_
_entity.id
_entity.type
_entity.pdbx_description
1 polymer ?
#
loop_
_entity_poly.entity_id
_entity_poly.type
_entity_poly.pdbx_seq_one_letter_code
_entity_poly.pdbx_strand_id
1 'polypeptide(L)'
;MQRPRTAGELQQFVCAANWMRQSLPEYSRISAALYKALDRAAQVAGSRKKNQLSKVRLEDVNWGDAEVASFEAVRTAPLKMVPLAHPNPTMDVCLYTDANQDFWGAAVTQLPAGEAQRPLAEQDHRPLAFLSGKFVDAASRWSTIEKEAYAIVEATRRLEYLLLRPRGFRLYTDHRNLVYIFNPYATDGTMARYQADKLQRWALSLMSIQYIIEHVPGDVNVWGDLLIRWGAGQVTEDEHEATRVARLAVVERVSSLEDPAFVWPSETEIKAVQDAVREAAQALEGGQQADERELMVMPSGQVWIPADAEDLRQRLCMIAHA
;
A
#
# COMPACT_ATOMS: atom_id res chain seq x y z
N MET A 1 28.10 -18.63 -15.58
CA MET A 1 28.61 -18.61 -14.19
C MET A 1 28.22 -19.92 -13.53
N GLN A 2 29.13 -20.56 -12.79
CA GLN A 2 28.82 -21.78 -12.04
C GLN A 2 28.04 -21.43 -10.76
N ARG A 3 27.26 -22.38 -10.24
CA ARG A 3 26.49 -22.19 -8.99
C ARG A 3 27.45 -22.05 -7.80
N PRO A 4 27.20 -21.12 -6.87
CA PRO A 4 28.01 -20.97 -5.67
C PRO A 4 27.87 -22.23 -4.81
N ARG A 5 28.98 -22.65 -4.20
CA ARG A 5 29.04 -23.77 -3.24
C ARG A 5 29.23 -23.29 -1.82
N THR A 6 29.87 -22.13 -1.64
CA THR A 6 30.11 -21.51 -0.33
C THR A 6 29.33 -20.20 -0.16
N ALA A 7 29.06 -19.80 1.08
CA ALA A 7 28.40 -18.53 1.35
C ALA A 7 29.25 -17.32 0.94
N GLY A 8 30.58 -17.46 0.90
CA GLY A 8 31.48 -16.43 0.36
C GLY A 8 31.33 -16.21 -1.15
N GLU A 9 31.15 -17.28 -1.93
CA GLU A 9 30.85 -17.20 -3.36
C GLU A 9 29.46 -16.62 -3.62
N LEU A 10 28.46 -17.03 -2.82
CA LEU A 10 27.12 -16.45 -2.86
C LEU A 10 27.15 -14.95 -2.56
N GLN A 11 27.90 -14.52 -1.54
CA GLN A 11 28.04 -13.12 -1.19
C GLN A 11 28.65 -12.33 -2.35
N GLN A 12 29.69 -12.87 -3.00
CA GLN A 12 30.30 -12.23 -4.17
C GLN A 12 29.31 -12.11 -5.33
N PHE A 13 28.52 -13.15 -5.61
CA PHE A 13 27.47 -13.12 -6.64
C PHE A 13 26.43 -12.05 -6.35
N VAL A 14 25.88 -12.01 -5.13
CA VAL A 14 24.87 -11.03 -4.73
C VAL A 14 25.44 -9.61 -4.78
N CYS A 15 26.69 -9.38 -4.35
CA CYS A 15 27.33 -8.07 -4.47
C CYS A 15 27.49 -7.63 -5.94
N ALA A 16 27.88 -8.54 -6.83
CA ALA A 16 28.00 -8.24 -8.27
C ALA A 16 26.64 -7.95 -8.90
N ALA A 17 25.62 -8.75 -8.60
CA ALA A 17 24.26 -8.53 -9.08
C ALA A 17 23.67 -7.20 -8.55
N ASN A 18 23.98 -6.84 -7.31
CA ASN A 18 23.56 -5.58 -6.71
C ASN A 18 24.15 -4.35 -7.42
N TRP A 19 25.32 -4.47 -8.05
CA TRP A 19 25.88 -3.38 -8.87
C TRP A 19 25.00 -3.08 -10.09
N MET A 20 24.38 -4.10 -10.67
CA MET A 20 23.49 -3.97 -11.85
C MET A 20 22.01 -3.78 -11.47
N ARG A 21 21.68 -3.66 -10.17
CA ARG A 21 20.28 -3.69 -9.70
C ARG A 21 19.36 -2.65 -10.35
N GLN A 22 19.91 -1.51 -10.78
CA GLN A 22 19.12 -0.44 -11.41
C GLN A 22 18.63 -0.79 -12.82
N SER A 23 19.23 -1.81 -13.43
CA SER A 23 18.87 -2.35 -14.75
C SER A 23 18.14 -3.70 -14.65
N LEU A 24 17.92 -4.20 -13.44
CA LEU A 24 17.26 -5.48 -13.17
C LEU A 24 15.88 -5.22 -12.56
N PRO A 25 14.78 -5.42 -13.32
CA PRO A 25 13.44 -5.40 -12.77
C PRO A 25 13.32 -6.36 -11.59
N GLU A 26 12.54 -5.97 -10.57
CA GLU A 26 12.22 -6.81 -9.41
C GLU A 26 13.41 -7.35 -8.61
N TYR A 27 14.60 -6.74 -8.71
CA TYR A 27 15.83 -7.27 -8.12
C TYR A 27 15.66 -7.70 -6.66
N SER A 28 14.95 -6.90 -5.84
CA SER A 28 14.72 -7.19 -4.42
C SER A 28 13.87 -8.45 -4.18
N ARG A 29 12.90 -8.74 -5.06
CA ARG A 29 12.05 -9.93 -4.98
C ARG A 29 12.84 -11.17 -5.39
N ILE A 30 13.48 -11.13 -6.57
CA ILE A 30 14.21 -12.28 -7.13
C ILE A 30 15.49 -12.64 -6.35
N SER A 31 16.08 -11.69 -5.61
CA SER A 31 17.24 -11.94 -4.75
C SER A 31 16.89 -12.27 -3.30
N ALA A 32 15.61 -12.22 -2.92
CA ALA A 32 15.17 -12.33 -1.52
C ALA A 32 15.62 -13.63 -0.84
N ALA A 33 15.50 -14.78 -1.51
CA ALA A 33 15.93 -16.06 -0.95
C ALA A 33 17.46 -16.13 -0.78
N LEU A 34 18.22 -15.47 -1.68
CA LEU A 34 19.68 -15.41 -1.60
C LEU A 34 20.13 -14.63 -0.37
N TYR A 35 19.48 -13.51 -0.07
CA TYR A 35 19.76 -12.74 1.15
C TYR A 35 19.41 -13.54 2.41
N LYS A 36 18.28 -14.27 2.43
CA LYS A 36 17.93 -15.17 3.55
C LYS A 36 18.99 -16.26 3.75
N ALA A 37 19.48 -16.86 2.67
CA ALA A 37 20.56 -17.85 2.73
C ALA A 37 21.86 -17.25 3.29
N LEU A 38 22.22 -16.03 2.87
CA LEU A 38 23.37 -15.31 3.41
C LEU A 38 23.24 -14.97 4.90
N ASP A 39 22.04 -14.60 5.35
CA ASP A 39 21.78 -14.33 6.77
C ASP A 39 21.90 -15.60 7.62
N ARG A 40 21.36 -16.73 7.15
CA ARG A 40 21.56 -18.04 7.80
C ARG A 40 23.04 -18.40 7.89
N ALA A 41 23.79 -18.24 6.80
CA ALA A 41 25.24 -18.48 6.79
C ALA A 41 26.02 -17.54 7.71
N ALA A 42 25.61 -16.28 7.82
CA ALA A 42 26.25 -15.32 8.72
C ALA A 42 26.01 -15.65 10.20
N GLN A 43 24.85 -16.20 10.55
CA GLN A 43 24.56 -16.70 11.89
C GLN A 43 25.47 -17.89 12.25
N VAL A 44 25.61 -18.86 11.34
CA VAL A 44 26.49 -20.02 11.53
C VAL A 44 27.97 -19.61 11.62
N ALA A 45 28.42 -18.69 10.77
CA ALA A 45 29.80 -18.21 10.77
C ALA A 45 30.12 -17.24 11.92
N GLY A 46 29.10 -16.72 12.63
CA GLY A 46 29.25 -15.62 13.60
C GLY A 46 29.78 -14.31 12.99
N SER A 47 29.81 -14.18 11.66
CA SER A 47 30.37 -13.03 10.97
C SER A 47 29.87 -12.91 9.52
N ARG A 48 29.69 -11.67 9.05
CA ARG A 48 29.36 -11.34 7.66
C ARG A 48 30.58 -11.12 6.75
N LYS A 49 31.81 -11.28 7.29
CA LYS A 49 33.04 -11.10 6.52
C LYS A 49 33.21 -12.26 5.52
N LYS A 50 33.52 -11.94 4.25
CA LYS A 50 33.69 -12.93 3.17
C LYS A 50 34.59 -14.11 3.55
N ASN A 51 35.72 -13.85 4.22
CA ASN A 51 36.68 -14.90 4.61
C ASN A 51 36.10 -15.92 5.59
N GLN A 52 35.13 -15.53 6.42
CA GLN A 52 34.43 -16.44 7.32
C GLN A 52 33.27 -17.15 6.62
N LEU A 53 32.51 -16.42 5.79
CA LEU A 53 31.44 -17.01 4.97
C LEU A 53 31.94 -18.02 3.94
N SER A 54 33.17 -17.85 3.44
CA SER A 54 33.79 -18.81 2.51
C SER A 54 34.04 -20.19 3.14
N LYS A 55 34.02 -20.29 4.48
CA LYS A 55 34.17 -21.55 5.21
C LYS A 55 32.85 -22.29 5.40
N VAL A 56 31.72 -21.61 5.19
CA VAL A 56 30.37 -22.19 5.33
C VAL A 56 29.91 -22.67 3.96
N ARG A 57 29.54 -23.94 3.86
CA ARG A 57 28.94 -24.48 2.64
C ARG A 57 27.45 -24.18 2.62
N LEU A 58 26.91 -23.98 1.42
CA LEU A 58 25.50 -23.64 1.26
C LEU A 58 24.58 -24.82 1.63
N GLU A 59 25.04 -26.06 1.42
CA GLU A 59 24.34 -27.28 1.84
C GLU A 59 24.05 -27.32 3.35
N ASP A 60 24.97 -26.78 4.16
CA ASP A 60 24.86 -26.75 5.63
C ASP A 60 23.89 -25.68 6.16
N VAL A 61 23.39 -24.79 5.29
CA VAL A 61 22.51 -23.66 5.66
C VAL A 61 21.17 -23.70 4.95
N ASN A 62 20.67 -24.91 4.69
CA ASN A 62 19.36 -25.15 4.06
C ASN A 62 19.25 -24.44 2.70
N TRP A 63 20.26 -24.60 1.83
CA TRP A 63 20.18 -24.22 0.43
C TRP A 63 19.36 -25.26 -0.34
N GLY A 64 18.14 -24.88 -0.75
CA GLY A 64 17.20 -25.76 -1.44
C GLY A 64 16.68 -25.16 -2.74
N ASP A 65 15.52 -25.66 -3.18
CA ASP A 65 14.94 -25.30 -4.47
C ASP A 65 14.60 -23.82 -4.60
N ALA A 66 14.17 -23.17 -3.50
CA ALA A 66 13.85 -21.74 -3.49
C ALA A 66 15.07 -20.86 -3.74
N GLU A 67 16.21 -21.18 -3.14
CA GLU A 67 17.48 -20.48 -3.36
C GLU A 67 18.04 -20.75 -4.76
N VAL A 68 17.92 -21.99 -5.25
CA VAL A 68 18.31 -22.35 -6.61
C VAL A 68 17.48 -21.59 -7.64
N ALA A 69 16.16 -21.51 -7.46
CA ALA A 69 15.27 -20.75 -8.33
C ALA A 69 15.61 -19.25 -8.31
N SER A 70 15.85 -18.66 -7.13
CA SER A 70 16.30 -17.27 -7.01
C SER A 70 17.66 -17.04 -7.69
N PHE A 71 18.61 -17.96 -7.53
CA PHE A 71 19.92 -17.87 -8.17
C PHE A 71 19.79 -17.85 -9.69
N GLU A 72 19.02 -18.78 -10.28
CA GLU A 72 18.81 -18.81 -11.73
C GLU A 72 18.01 -17.59 -12.21
N ALA A 73 17.03 -17.11 -11.43
CA ALA A 73 16.30 -15.88 -11.76
C ALA A 73 17.23 -14.66 -11.82
N VAL A 74 18.06 -14.44 -10.80
CA VAL A 74 19.05 -13.34 -10.79
C VAL A 74 20.11 -13.53 -11.88
N ARG A 75 20.54 -14.76 -12.14
CA ARG A 75 21.53 -15.07 -13.18
C ARG A 75 21.01 -14.82 -14.59
N THR A 76 19.72 -15.08 -14.84
CA THR A 76 19.09 -14.91 -16.16
C THR A 76 18.52 -13.50 -16.36
N ALA A 77 18.29 -12.74 -15.29
CA ALA A 77 17.78 -11.37 -15.37
C ALA A 77 18.65 -10.44 -16.26
N PRO A 78 20.00 -10.47 -16.23
CA PRO A 78 20.83 -9.69 -17.14
C PRO A 78 20.63 -10.04 -18.63
N LEU A 79 20.19 -11.26 -18.98
CA LEU A 79 19.89 -11.62 -20.37
C LEU A 79 18.61 -10.95 -20.88
N LYS A 80 17.73 -10.54 -19.96
CA LYS A 80 16.51 -9.76 -20.21
C LYS A 80 16.73 -8.28 -19.84
N MET A 81 17.98 -7.84 -19.75
CA MET A 81 18.31 -6.47 -19.38
C MET A 81 17.62 -5.51 -20.34
N VAL A 82 16.84 -4.61 -19.77
CA VAL A 82 16.22 -3.52 -20.51
C VAL A 82 17.31 -2.45 -20.70
N PRO A 83 17.67 -2.09 -21.95
CA PRO A 83 18.64 -1.04 -22.18
C PRO A 83 18.12 0.27 -21.61
N LEU A 84 18.87 0.84 -20.67
CA LEU A 84 18.56 2.16 -20.12
C LEU A 84 18.96 3.22 -21.14
N ALA A 85 18.07 4.18 -21.38
CA ALA A 85 18.34 5.33 -22.21
C ALA A 85 19.12 6.40 -21.43
N HIS A 86 19.84 7.24 -22.17
CA HIS A 86 20.45 8.44 -21.59
C HIS A 86 19.36 9.51 -21.34
N PRO A 87 19.36 10.19 -20.18
CA PRO A 87 18.41 11.27 -19.90
C PRO A 87 18.50 12.38 -20.95
N ASN A 88 17.37 12.71 -21.57
CA ASN A 88 17.26 13.79 -22.53
C ASN A 88 16.49 14.97 -21.91
N PRO A 89 17.08 16.18 -21.84
CA PRO A 89 16.45 17.34 -21.19
C PRO A 89 15.16 17.82 -21.89
N THR A 90 14.93 17.42 -23.14
CA THR A 90 13.76 17.83 -23.93
C THR A 90 12.56 16.88 -23.80
N MET A 91 12.78 15.68 -23.27
CA MET A 91 11.76 14.63 -23.13
C MET A 91 11.01 14.78 -21.81
N ASP A 92 9.75 14.33 -21.82
CA ASP A 92 8.97 14.23 -20.59
C ASP A 92 9.46 13.02 -19.79
N VAL A 93 9.45 13.12 -18.46
CA VAL A 93 9.87 12.03 -17.56
C VAL A 93 8.70 11.63 -16.69
N CYS A 94 8.53 10.32 -16.54
CA CYS A 94 7.49 9.69 -15.76
C CYS A 94 8.10 8.78 -14.71
N LEU A 95 7.68 8.96 -13.46
CA LEU A 95 7.98 8.11 -12.33
C LEU A 95 6.73 7.28 -12.03
N TYR A 96 6.85 5.96 -12.14
CA TYR A 96 5.83 5.00 -11.72
C TYR A 96 6.28 4.39 -10.41
N THR A 97 5.41 4.33 -9.42
CA THR A 97 5.67 3.66 -8.15
C THR A 97 4.57 2.67 -7.83
N ASP A 98 4.94 1.60 -7.16
CA ASP A 98 4.01 0.60 -6.63
C ASP A 98 4.61 0.04 -5.32
N ALA A 99 3.75 -0.52 -4.48
CA ALA A 99 4.14 -1.26 -3.29
C ALA A 99 3.14 -2.36 -2.96
N ASN A 100 3.64 -3.45 -2.40
CA ASN A 100 2.82 -4.49 -1.79
C ASN A 100 3.19 -4.66 -0.32
N GLN A 101 2.69 -5.74 0.30
CA GLN A 101 2.89 -5.96 1.73
C GLN A 101 4.38 -6.11 2.12
N ASP A 102 5.22 -6.62 1.23
CA ASP A 102 6.61 -6.98 1.54
C ASP A 102 7.64 -6.13 0.79
N PHE A 103 7.30 -5.61 -0.38
CA PHE A 103 8.22 -4.98 -1.33
C PHE A 103 7.66 -3.70 -1.92
N TRP A 104 8.55 -2.87 -2.43
CA TRP A 104 8.22 -1.67 -3.21
C TRP A 104 9.08 -1.59 -4.46
N GLY A 105 8.58 -0.86 -5.45
CA GLY A 105 9.21 -0.70 -6.75
C GLY A 105 8.98 0.68 -7.32
N ALA A 106 9.91 1.14 -8.15
CA ALA A 106 9.74 2.35 -8.93
C ALA A 106 10.46 2.28 -10.29
N ALA A 107 9.80 2.75 -11.35
CA ALA A 107 10.36 2.89 -12.69
C ALA A 107 10.40 4.36 -13.06
N VAL A 108 11.55 4.84 -13.52
CA VAL A 108 11.65 6.13 -14.20
C VAL A 108 11.84 5.87 -15.68
N THR A 109 10.97 6.47 -16.50
CA THR A 109 11.03 6.42 -17.96
C THR A 109 11.02 7.84 -18.52
N GLN A 110 11.47 7.99 -19.76
CA GLN A 110 11.27 9.21 -20.54
C GLN A 110 10.55 8.90 -21.84
N LEU A 111 9.81 9.88 -22.35
CA LEU A 111 9.05 9.78 -23.59
C LEU A 111 9.10 11.10 -24.37
N PRO A 112 8.88 11.07 -25.70
CA PRO A 112 8.81 12.29 -26.49
C PRO A 112 7.78 13.27 -25.93
N ALA A 113 8.07 14.57 -26.06
CA ALA A 113 7.24 15.61 -25.47
C ALA A 113 5.78 15.52 -25.95
N GLY A 114 4.84 15.51 -25.01
CA GLY A 114 3.40 15.45 -25.31
C GLY A 114 2.81 14.04 -25.46
N GLU A 115 3.61 12.97 -25.44
CA GLU A 115 3.07 11.60 -25.50
C GLU A 115 2.47 11.12 -24.18
N ALA A 116 2.76 11.81 -23.06
CA ALA A 116 2.27 11.42 -21.73
C ALA A 116 0.74 11.36 -21.63
N GLN A 117 0.04 12.06 -22.52
CA GLN A 117 -1.42 12.12 -22.56
C GLN A 117 -2.04 11.03 -23.45
N ARG A 118 -1.22 10.29 -24.21
CA ARG A 118 -1.70 9.19 -25.05
C ARG A 118 -2.00 7.95 -24.19
N PRO A 119 -2.81 7.00 -24.67
CA PRO A 119 -2.95 5.70 -24.02
C PRO A 119 -1.57 5.04 -23.81
N LEU A 120 -1.37 4.35 -22.69
CA LEU A 120 -0.07 3.76 -22.32
C LEU A 120 0.53 2.86 -23.42
N ALA A 121 -0.32 2.15 -24.15
CA ALA A 121 0.08 1.27 -25.26
C ALA A 121 0.70 2.01 -26.46
N GLU A 122 0.47 3.32 -26.57
CA GLU A 122 0.95 4.19 -27.64
C GLU A 122 2.13 5.08 -27.22
N GLN A 123 2.58 4.97 -25.97
CA GLN A 123 3.69 5.78 -25.44
C GLN A 123 5.04 5.12 -25.74
N ASP A 124 5.98 5.85 -26.35
CA ASP A 124 7.36 5.39 -26.57
C ASP A 124 8.21 5.57 -25.29
N HIS A 125 7.97 4.71 -24.30
CA HIS A 125 8.74 4.74 -23.05
C HIS A 125 10.17 4.25 -23.25
N ARG A 126 11.11 5.08 -22.81
CA ARG A 126 12.53 4.77 -22.74
C ARG A 126 12.97 4.73 -21.28
N PRO A 127 13.24 3.55 -20.71
CA PRO A 127 13.59 3.43 -19.30
C PRO A 127 14.88 4.18 -18.96
N LEU A 128 14.88 4.89 -17.84
CA LEU A 128 16.04 5.62 -17.31
C LEU A 128 16.63 4.93 -16.08
N ALA A 129 15.76 4.43 -15.19
CA ALA A 129 16.19 3.74 -13.99
C ALA A 129 15.07 2.88 -13.41
N PHE A 130 15.45 1.79 -12.75
CA PHE A 130 14.55 1.01 -11.90
C PHE A 130 15.06 0.99 -10.46
N LEU A 131 14.12 1.03 -9.52
CA LEU A 131 14.39 0.84 -8.09
C LEU A 131 13.45 -0.23 -7.56
N SER A 132 13.95 -0.98 -6.61
CA SER A 132 13.13 -1.87 -5.79
C SER A 132 13.72 -1.95 -4.39
N GLY A 133 12.89 -2.36 -3.44
CA GLY A 133 13.32 -2.65 -2.08
C GLY A 133 12.35 -3.57 -1.35
N LYS A 134 12.78 -4.03 -0.19
CA LYS A 134 11.96 -4.80 0.75
C LYS A 134 11.69 -3.96 1.99
N PHE A 135 10.48 -4.04 2.52
CA PHE A 135 10.15 -3.48 3.83
C PHE A 135 10.78 -4.33 4.95
N VAL A 136 11.47 -3.67 5.88
CA VAL A 136 12.14 -4.30 7.01
C VAL A 136 11.74 -3.62 8.32
N ASP A 137 11.86 -4.35 9.43
CA ASP A 137 11.61 -3.85 10.79
C ASP A 137 10.24 -3.17 10.95
N ALA A 138 10.23 -1.92 11.42
CA ALA A 138 9.00 -1.14 11.60
C ALA A 138 8.25 -0.92 10.27
N ALA A 139 8.97 -0.83 9.15
CA ALA A 139 8.37 -0.58 7.84
C ALA A 139 7.54 -1.76 7.32
N SER A 140 7.85 -2.98 7.76
CA SER A 140 7.04 -4.17 7.41
C SER A 140 5.61 -4.09 7.95
N ARG A 141 5.40 -3.35 9.05
CA ARG A 141 4.11 -3.20 9.74
C ARG A 141 3.37 -1.92 9.37
N TRP A 142 3.91 -1.12 8.46
CA TRP A 142 3.22 0.07 7.97
C TRP A 142 1.92 -0.30 7.26
N SER A 143 0.98 0.62 7.31
CA SER A 143 -0.26 0.54 6.52
C SER A 143 0.06 0.58 5.02
N THR A 144 -0.85 0.08 4.19
CA THR A 144 -0.69 0.08 2.73
C THR A 144 -0.40 1.48 2.18
N ILE A 145 -1.17 2.48 2.63
CA ILE A 145 -0.96 3.89 2.23
C ILE A 145 0.44 4.41 2.60
N GLU A 146 0.99 4.02 3.76
CA GLU A 146 2.34 4.41 4.15
C GLU A 146 3.42 3.69 3.34
N LYS A 147 3.18 2.43 2.94
CA LYS A 147 4.10 1.65 2.11
C LYS A 147 4.18 2.21 0.68
N GLU A 148 3.04 2.52 0.08
CA GLU A 148 2.97 3.16 -1.23
C GLU A 148 3.57 4.58 -1.19
N ALA A 149 3.25 5.37 -0.15
CA ALA A 149 3.85 6.69 0.04
C ALA A 149 5.37 6.61 0.20
N TYR A 150 5.87 5.61 0.92
CA TYR A 150 7.31 5.38 1.06
C TYR A 150 7.97 5.09 -0.29
N ALA A 151 7.33 4.31 -1.17
CA ALA A 151 7.86 4.02 -2.50
C ALA A 151 8.10 5.30 -3.30
N ILE A 152 7.15 6.25 -3.25
CA ILE A 152 7.26 7.58 -3.86
C ILE A 152 8.46 8.34 -3.29
N VAL A 153 8.50 8.51 -1.96
CA VAL A 153 9.50 9.33 -1.27
C VAL A 153 10.92 8.76 -1.46
N GLU A 154 11.06 7.44 -1.37
CA GLU A 154 12.37 6.81 -1.53
C GLU A 154 12.83 6.83 -2.99
N ALA A 155 11.90 6.76 -3.95
CA ALA A 155 12.22 6.90 -5.37
C ALA A 155 12.66 8.34 -5.71
N THR A 156 11.92 9.36 -5.25
CA THR A 156 12.28 10.76 -5.50
C THR A 156 13.60 11.14 -4.86
N ARG A 157 13.87 10.64 -3.66
CA ARG A 157 15.15 10.85 -2.96
C ARG A 157 16.34 10.18 -3.67
N ARG A 158 16.19 8.92 -4.11
CA ARG A 158 17.29 8.18 -4.74
C ARG A 158 17.56 8.58 -6.18
N LEU A 159 16.52 9.04 -6.90
CA LEU A 159 16.58 9.44 -8.30
C LEU A 159 16.49 10.96 -8.45
N GLU A 160 16.81 11.71 -7.39
CA GLU A 160 16.76 13.18 -7.39
C GLU A 160 17.51 13.77 -8.59
N TYR A 161 18.67 13.20 -8.95
CA TYR A 161 19.47 13.62 -10.10
C TYR A 161 18.75 13.49 -11.47
N LEU A 162 17.72 12.66 -11.59
CA LEU A 162 16.86 12.54 -12.77
C LEU A 162 15.57 13.36 -12.68
N LEU A 163 15.12 13.64 -11.46
CA LEU A 163 13.79 14.19 -11.19
C LEU A 163 13.82 15.70 -10.91
N LEU A 164 14.94 16.22 -10.41
CA LEU A 164 15.16 17.65 -10.22
C LEU A 164 15.44 18.33 -11.57
N ARG A 165 14.37 18.70 -12.27
CA ARG A 165 14.43 19.28 -13.63
C ARG A 165 13.54 20.52 -13.76
N PRO A 166 13.88 21.48 -14.63
CA PRO A 166 13.08 22.70 -14.82
C PRO A 166 11.64 22.47 -15.32
N ARG A 167 11.39 21.34 -16.01
CA ARG A 167 10.05 20.96 -16.50
C ARG A 167 9.28 20.09 -15.50
N GLY A 168 9.88 19.75 -14.36
CA GLY A 168 9.35 18.77 -13.43
C GLY A 168 9.15 17.39 -14.05
N PHE A 169 8.37 16.52 -13.42
CA PHE A 169 8.06 15.19 -13.93
C PHE A 169 6.61 14.78 -13.62
N ARG A 170 6.14 13.68 -14.21
CA ARG A 170 4.84 13.09 -13.88
C ARG A 170 5.02 11.91 -12.94
N LEU A 171 4.31 11.91 -11.83
CA LEU A 171 4.30 10.85 -10.84
C LEU A 171 2.99 10.06 -10.97
N TYR A 172 3.10 8.76 -11.19
CA TYR A 172 1.97 7.85 -11.29
C TYR A 172 1.94 6.91 -10.09
N THR A 173 0.78 6.86 -9.43
CA THR A 173 0.48 5.96 -8.31
C THR A 173 -0.90 5.36 -8.49
N ASP A 174 -1.12 4.17 -7.96
CA ASP A 174 -2.40 3.49 -7.91
C ASP A 174 -3.26 3.88 -6.70
N HIS A 175 -2.75 4.75 -5.81
CA HIS A 175 -3.47 5.14 -4.60
C HIS A 175 -4.02 6.57 -4.67
N ARG A 176 -5.35 6.68 -4.83
CA ARG A 176 -6.05 7.97 -4.95
C ARG A 176 -5.78 8.93 -3.79
N ASN A 177 -5.72 8.44 -2.55
CA ASN A 177 -5.49 9.34 -1.41
C ASN A 177 -4.10 9.99 -1.47
N LEU A 178 -3.09 9.32 -2.05
CA LEU A 178 -1.75 9.89 -2.20
C LEU A 178 -1.73 11.03 -3.21
N VAL A 179 -2.59 10.99 -4.23
CA VAL A 179 -2.80 12.13 -5.13
C VAL A 179 -3.21 13.36 -4.33
N TYR A 180 -4.16 13.25 -3.41
CA TYR A 180 -4.59 14.39 -2.60
C TYR A 180 -3.52 14.83 -1.59
N ILE A 181 -2.84 13.89 -0.93
CA ILE A 181 -1.84 14.18 0.13
C ILE A 181 -0.57 14.80 -0.44
N PHE A 182 -0.12 14.34 -1.61
CA PHE A 182 1.11 14.80 -2.27
C PHE A 182 0.83 15.77 -3.42
N ASN A 183 -0.38 16.26 -3.63
CA ASN A 183 -0.61 17.30 -4.63
C ASN A 183 -0.03 18.63 -4.13
N PRO A 184 1.01 19.18 -4.79
CA PRO A 184 1.65 20.43 -4.36
C PRO A 184 0.73 21.66 -4.49
N TYR A 185 -0.38 21.53 -5.22
CA TYR A 185 -1.37 22.58 -5.47
C TYR A 185 -2.67 22.39 -4.67
N ALA A 186 -2.79 21.35 -3.85
CA ALA A 186 -4.00 21.13 -3.06
C ALA A 186 -4.12 22.19 -1.95
N THR A 187 -5.27 22.89 -1.92
CA THR A 187 -5.59 23.95 -0.97
C THR A 187 -6.34 23.47 0.27
N ASP A 188 -6.64 22.17 0.38
CA ASP A 188 -7.60 21.67 1.36
C ASP A 188 -6.91 21.07 2.60
N GLY A 189 -6.98 21.80 3.71
CA GLY A 189 -6.38 21.47 5.01
C GLY A 189 -7.23 20.55 5.90
N THR A 190 -8.18 19.83 5.31
CA THR A 190 -9.24 19.05 5.99
C THR A 190 -8.92 17.56 6.15
N MET A 191 -7.81 17.05 5.59
CA MET A 191 -7.40 15.66 5.83
C MET A 191 -7.12 15.48 7.34
N ALA A 192 -7.95 14.68 8.00
CA ALA A 192 -7.98 14.52 9.45
C ALA A 192 -6.56 14.34 10.03
N ARG A 193 -6.15 15.34 10.82
CA ARG A 193 -4.79 15.54 11.36
C ARG A 193 -4.27 14.43 12.29
N TYR A 194 -4.98 13.32 12.46
CA TYR A 194 -4.72 12.35 13.52
C TYR A 194 -4.06 11.03 13.09
N GLN A 195 -3.67 10.85 11.83
CA GLN A 195 -2.86 9.69 11.39
C GLN A 195 -1.64 10.05 10.51
N ALA A 196 -1.35 11.33 10.26
CA ALA A 196 -0.58 11.74 9.08
C ALA A 196 0.73 12.51 9.34
N ASP A 197 1.26 12.62 10.57
CA ASP A 197 2.53 13.33 10.81
C ASP A 197 3.71 12.81 9.96
N LYS A 198 3.71 11.50 9.67
CA LYS A 198 4.70 10.89 8.79
C LYS A 198 4.46 11.28 7.32
N LEU A 199 3.24 11.11 6.83
CA LEU A 199 2.85 11.44 5.45
C LEU A 199 3.01 12.94 5.17
N GLN A 200 2.69 13.81 6.12
CA GLN A 200 2.86 15.25 6.00
C GLN A 200 4.34 15.65 5.94
N ARG A 201 5.20 15.05 6.78
CA ARG A 201 6.66 15.26 6.67
C ARG A 201 7.21 14.81 5.32
N TRP A 202 6.69 13.72 4.78
CA TRP A 202 7.03 13.26 3.44
C TRP A 202 6.51 14.21 2.35
N ALA A 203 5.28 14.73 2.48
CA ALA A 203 4.74 15.73 1.57
C ALA A 203 5.64 16.98 1.53
N LEU A 204 6.06 17.50 2.69
CA LEU A 204 6.99 18.62 2.80
C LEU A 204 8.32 18.35 2.07
N SER A 205 8.85 17.13 2.13
CA SER A 205 10.08 16.76 1.43
C SER A 205 9.94 16.77 -0.10
N LEU A 206 8.73 16.54 -0.61
CA LEU A 206 8.45 16.55 -2.04
C LEU A 206 8.19 17.97 -2.58
N MET A 207 7.90 18.95 -1.71
CA MET A 207 7.62 20.35 -2.13
C MET A 207 8.82 21.03 -2.80
N SER A 208 10.05 20.55 -2.60
CA SER A 208 11.24 21.08 -3.26
C SER A 208 11.37 20.65 -4.72
N ILE A 209 10.56 19.69 -5.17
CA ILE A 209 10.65 19.10 -6.51
C ILE A 209 9.38 19.46 -7.29
N GLN A 210 9.54 19.78 -8.58
CA GLN A 210 8.41 20.09 -9.46
C GLN A 210 7.84 18.79 -10.03
N TYR A 211 6.57 18.50 -9.76
CA TYR A 211 5.89 17.33 -10.33
C TYR A 211 4.38 17.52 -10.40
N ILE A 212 3.76 16.67 -11.22
CA ILE A 212 2.31 16.48 -11.30
C ILE A 212 2.05 15.03 -10.89
N ILE A 213 1.17 14.82 -9.91
CA ILE A 213 0.78 13.49 -9.45
C ILE A 213 -0.56 13.09 -10.06
N GLU A 214 -0.62 11.90 -10.64
CA GLU A 214 -1.77 11.35 -11.35
C GLU A 214 -2.08 9.94 -10.83
N HIS A 215 -3.35 9.65 -10.60
CA HIS A 215 -3.79 8.30 -10.23
C HIS A 215 -3.96 7.46 -11.49
N VAL A 216 -3.33 6.28 -11.52
CA VAL A 216 -3.53 5.26 -12.55
C VAL A 216 -4.11 4.03 -11.88
N PRO A 217 -5.26 3.49 -12.32
CA PRO A 217 -5.78 2.24 -11.80
C PRO A 217 -4.71 1.14 -11.76
N GLY A 218 -4.64 0.36 -10.68
CA GLY A 218 -3.56 -0.62 -10.49
C GLY A 218 -3.47 -1.67 -11.62
N ASP A 219 -4.60 -2.05 -12.21
CA ASP A 219 -4.69 -2.91 -13.39
C ASP A 219 -4.07 -2.31 -14.66
N VAL A 220 -3.95 -0.98 -14.72
CA VAL A 220 -3.37 -0.21 -15.83
C VAL A 220 -1.94 0.25 -15.51
N ASN A 221 -1.50 0.19 -14.25
CA ASN A 221 -0.15 0.56 -13.82
C ASN A 221 0.87 -0.53 -14.20
N VAL A 222 0.95 -0.86 -15.49
CA VAL A 222 1.79 -1.93 -16.02
C VAL A 222 3.25 -1.70 -15.64
N TRP A 223 3.75 -0.46 -15.54
CA TRP A 223 5.14 -0.19 -15.12
C TRP A 223 5.39 -0.41 -13.63
N GLY A 224 4.42 -0.12 -12.76
CA GLY A 224 4.48 -0.47 -11.34
C GLY A 224 4.39 -1.99 -11.15
N ASP A 225 3.40 -2.61 -11.80
CA ASP A 225 3.18 -4.06 -11.78
C ASP A 225 4.35 -4.83 -12.42
N LEU A 226 4.98 -4.33 -13.49
CA LEU A 226 6.17 -4.91 -14.12
C LEU A 226 7.36 -5.00 -13.15
N LEU A 227 7.38 -4.15 -12.11
CA LEU A 227 8.43 -4.07 -11.12
C LEU A 227 8.13 -4.77 -9.79
N ILE A 228 6.93 -5.32 -9.62
CA ILE A 228 6.50 -5.98 -8.37
C ILE A 228 5.80 -7.33 -8.60
N ARG A 229 5.16 -7.53 -9.77
CA ARG A 229 4.30 -8.68 -10.09
C ARG A 229 4.76 -9.54 -11.27
N TRP A 230 5.78 -9.17 -12.04
CA TRP A 230 6.25 -9.99 -13.18
C TRP A 230 7.01 -11.23 -12.70
N GLY A 231 6.26 -12.28 -12.36
CA GLY A 231 6.78 -13.55 -11.85
C GLY A 231 6.31 -13.90 -10.45
N ALA A 232 5.25 -13.25 -9.95
CA ALA A 232 4.23 -14.03 -9.27
C ALA A 232 3.63 -14.93 -10.37
N GLY A 233 3.81 -16.25 -10.26
CA GLY A 233 3.01 -17.15 -11.08
C GLY A 233 1.56 -16.72 -10.94
N GLN A 234 0.77 -16.86 -12.01
CA GLN A 234 -0.68 -16.84 -11.83
C GLN A 234 -0.95 -17.72 -10.62
N VAL A 235 -1.47 -17.12 -9.55
CA VAL A 235 -1.86 -17.87 -8.36
C VAL A 235 -2.85 -18.87 -8.92
N THR A 236 -2.45 -20.14 -9.02
CA THR A 236 -3.42 -21.21 -9.14
C THR A 236 -4.37 -20.96 -7.98
N GLU A 237 -5.67 -20.92 -8.28
CA GLU A 237 -6.73 -20.75 -7.31
C GLU A 237 -6.71 -21.94 -6.32
N ASP A 238 -5.67 -22.05 -5.52
CA ASP A 238 -5.58 -22.97 -4.41
C ASP A 238 -6.15 -22.22 -3.20
N GLU A 239 -7.45 -22.48 -3.03
CA GLU A 239 -8.27 -22.44 -1.82
C GLU A 239 -7.57 -21.87 -0.58
N HIS A 240 -7.27 -20.58 -0.60
CA HIS A 240 -7.55 -19.79 0.58
C HIS A 240 -9.03 -19.45 0.48
N GLU A 241 -9.79 -19.92 1.45
CA GLU A 241 -11.20 -19.57 1.69
C GLU A 241 -11.31 -18.07 2.02
N ALA A 242 -10.88 -17.21 1.10
CA ALA A 242 -11.38 -15.86 0.98
C ALA A 242 -12.72 -16.02 0.27
N THR A 243 -13.81 -15.89 1.03
CA THR A 243 -15.16 -15.81 0.48
C THR A 243 -15.16 -14.82 -0.67
N ARG A 244 -15.17 -15.33 -1.91
CA ARG A 244 -15.36 -14.52 -3.11
C ARG A 244 -16.70 -13.85 -2.98
N VAL A 245 -16.70 -12.57 -2.60
CA VAL A 245 -17.86 -11.72 -2.77
C VAL A 245 -17.95 -11.43 -4.28
N ALA A 246 -18.56 -12.36 -5.02
CA ALA A 246 -18.61 -12.37 -6.49
C ALA A 246 -19.34 -11.16 -7.10
N ARG A 247 -19.94 -10.32 -6.27
CA ARG A 247 -20.34 -8.95 -6.56
C ARG A 247 -20.15 -8.17 -5.28
N LEU A 248 -19.20 -7.22 -5.24
CA LEU A 248 -19.54 -5.99 -4.53
C LEU A 248 -20.74 -5.47 -5.28
N ALA A 249 -21.94 -5.71 -4.75
CA ALA A 249 -23.03 -4.82 -5.05
C ALA A 249 -22.44 -3.45 -4.74
N VAL A 250 -22.28 -2.62 -5.78
CA VAL A 250 -22.33 -1.18 -5.59
C VAL A 250 -23.74 -0.96 -5.06
N VAL A 251 -23.91 -1.19 -3.76
CA VAL A 251 -24.93 -0.52 -3.00
C VAL A 251 -24.44 0.91 -3.16
N GLU A 252 -25.13 1.67 -4.01
CA GLU A 252 -25.10 3.13 -3.90
C GLU A 252 -25.08 3.39 -2.39
N ARG A 253 -24.08 4.13 -1.90
CA ARG A 253 -24.18 4.67 -0.55
C ARG A 253 -25.36 5.62 -0.59
N VAL A 254 -26.55 5.07 -0.48
CA VAL A 254 -27.73 5.77 -0.05
C VAL A 254 -27.33 6.14 1.37
N SER A 255 -26.98 7.41 1.55
CA SER A 255 -26.94 7.96 2.89
C SER A 255 -28.25 7.54 3.55
N SER A 256 -28.26 7.11 4.81
CA SER A 256 -29.52 6.75 5.48
C SER A 256 -30.49 7.96 5.54
N LEU A 257 -29.99 9.17 5.26
CA LEU A 257 -30.75 10.41 5.05
C LEU A 257 -31.47 10.49 3.69
N GLU A 258 -31.05 9.69 2.72
CA GLU A 258 -31.53 9.64 1.33
C GLU A 258 -32.37 8.38 1.04
N ASP A 259 -32.50 7.46 2.00
CA ASP A 259 -33.34 6.27 1.87
C ASP A 259 -34.82 6.63 2.16
N PRO A 260 -35.72 6.61 1.16
CA PRO A 260 -37.14 6.88 1.37
C PRO A 260 -37.86 5.82 2.23
N ALA A 261 -37.24 4.66 2.47
CA ALA A 261 -37.76 3.62 3.35
C ALA A 261 -37.32 3.78 4.82
N PHE A 262 -36.36 4.68 5.13
CA PHE A 262 -35.93 4.92 6.50
C PHE A 262 -36.96 5.75 7.27
N VAL A 263 -37.56 5.14 8.29
CA VAL A 263 -38.53 5.81 9.18
C VAL A 263 -37.80 6.35 10.41
N TRP A 264 -37.76 7.68 10.50
CA TRP A 264 -37.21 8.39 11.66
C TRP A 264 -37.99 8.04 12.92
N PRO A 265 -37.31 7.55 13.99
CA PRO A 265 -37.96 7.30 15.27
C PRO A 265 -38.61 8.57 15.82
N SER A 266 -39.90 8.48 16.13
CA SER A 266 -40.64 9.59 16.75
C SER A 266 -40.60 9.48 18.28
N GLU A 267 -40.80 10.60 18.97
CA GLU A 267 -40.94 10.59 20.44
C GLU A 267 -42.12 9.70 20.89
N THR A 268 -43.18 9.59 20.08
CA THR A 268 -44.32 8.70 20.36
C THR A 268 -43.97 7.21 20.29
N GLU A 269 -43.07 6.82 19.37
CA GLU A 269 -42.57 5.45 19.23
C GLU A 269 -41.66 5.09 20.42
N ILE A 270 -40.76 6.00 20.79
CA ILE A 270 -39.89 5.85 21.95
C ILE A 270 -40.74 5.66 23.22
N LYS A 271 -41.79 6.47 23.37
CA LYS A 271 -42.72 6.37 24.51
C LYS A 271 -43.46 5.04 24.55
N ALA A 272 -43.98 4.55 23.41
CA ALA A 272 -44.69 3.27 23.37
C ALA A 272 -43.81 2.09 23.79
N VAL A 273 -42.54 2.10 23.39
CA VAL A 273 -41.55 1.07 23.76
C VAL A 273 -41.21 1.16 25.25
N GLN A 274 -41.07 2.37 25.78
CA GLN A 274 -40.88 2.62 27.22
C GLN A 274 -42.09 2.15 28.06
N ASP A 275 -43.31 2.44 27.60
CA ASP A 275 -44.56 2.05 28.26
C ASP A 275 -44.77 0.53 28.25
N ALA A 276 -44.40 -0.16 27.16
CA ALA A 276 -44.50 -1.62 27.06
C ALA A 276 -43.59 -2.34 28.07
N VAL A 277 -42.37 -1.83 28.30
CA VAL A 277 -41.45 -2.40 29.31
C VAL A 277 -41.94 -2.10 30.73
N ARG A 278 -42.60 -0.95 30.93
CA ARG A 278 -43.26 -0.60 32.19
C ARG A 278 -44.41 -1.55 32.51
N GLU A 279 -45.25 -1.87 31.53
CA GLU A 279 -46.38 -2.81 31.69
C GLU A 279 -45.90 -4.25 31.91
N ALA A 280 -44.75 -4.63 31.34
CA ALA A 280 -44.14 -5.95 31.51
C ALA A 280 -43.49 -6.18 32.89
N ALA A 281 -43.51 -5.20 33.80
CA ALA A 281 -42.97 -5.27 35.16
C ALA A 281 -41.52 -5.77 35.27
N GLN A 282 -40.71 -5.58 34.22
CA GLN A 282 -39.27 -5.80 34.29
C GLN A 282 -38.64 -4.65 35.08
N ALA A 283 -37.72 -4.98 36.00
CA ALA A 283 -37.09 -4.00 36.87
C ALA A 283 -36.46 -2.87 36.05
N LEU A 284 -37.01 -1.66 36.17
CA LEU A 284 -36.49 -0.45 35.53
C LEU A 284 -35.12 -0.13 36.14
N GLU A 285 -34.04 -0.50 35.46
CA GLU A 285 -32.70 -0.04 35.80
C GLU A 285 -32.56 1.46 35.47
N GLY A 286 -33.04 2.31 36.39
CA GLY A 286 -32.54 3.69 36.52
C GLY A 286 -33.28 4.81 35.79
N GLY A 287 -34.39 4.57 35.08
CA GLY A 287 -35.18 5.64 34.44
C GLY A 287 -36.08 6.40 35.41
N GLN A 288 -35.99 7.73 35.46
CA GLN A 288 -36.98 8.63 36.08
C GLN A 288 -37.83 9.32 35.00
N GLN A 289 -39.10 9.63 35.30
CA GLN A 289 -40.01 10.28 34.35
C GLN A 289 -39.73 11.79 34.27
N ALA A 290 -39.61 12.35 33.06
CA ALA A 290 -39.47 13.80 32.85
C ALA A 290 -40.84 14.47 32.61
N ASP A 291 -41.08 15.59 33.28
CA ASP A 291 -42.42 16.20 33.52
C ASP A 291 -42.98 17.08 32.38
N GLU A 292 -42.39 17.04 31.17
CA GLU A 292 -42.92 17.81 30.01
C GLU A 292 -43.06 17.01 28.71
N ARG A 293 -42.30 15.92 28.55
CA ARG A 293 -42.33 15.09 27.33
C ARG A 293 -42.86 13.67 27.56
N GLU A 294 -43.20 13.35 28.81
CA GLU A 294 -43.67 12.02 29.26
C GLU A 294 -42.74 10.86 28.84
N LEU A 295 -41.45 11.14 28.63
CA LEU A 295 -40.41 10.16 28.31
C LEU A 295 -39.62 9.79 29.58
N MET A 296 -39.16 8.54 29.64
CA MET A 296 -38.23 8.10 30.67
C MET A 296 -36.80 8.53 30.36
N VAL A 297 -36.13 9.12 31.34
CA VAL A 297 -34.75 9.61 31.26
C VAL A 297 -33.89 9.00 32.35
N MET A 298 -32.63 8.76 32.03
CA MET A 298 -31.60 8.38 33.01
C MET A 298 -31.33 9.53 33.98
N PRO A 299 -30.71 9.28 35.15
CA PRO A 299 -30.35 10.33 36.12
C PRO A 299 -29.35 11.35 35.55
N SER A 300 -28.67 10.99 34.45
CA SER A 300 -27.79 11.86 33.66
C SER A 300 -28.53 12.82 32.70
N GLY A 301 -29.88 12.77 32.65
CA GLY A 301 -30.71 13.58 31.76
C GLY A 301 -30.84 13.06 30.33
N GLN A 302 -30.30 11.86 30.03
CA GLN A 302 -30.39 11.23 28.71
C GLN A 302 -31.68 10.41 28.58
N VAL A 303 -32.31 10.40 27.41
CA VAL A 303 -33.49 9.55 27.15
C VAL A 303 -33.08 8.08 27.27
N TRP A 304 -33.79 7.34 28.11
CA TRP A 304 -33.52 5.92 28.33
C TRP A 304 -34.20 5.08 27.26
N ILE A 305 -33.48 4.15 26.63
CA ILE A 305 -34.03 3.23 25.63
C ILE A 305 -33.81 1.80 26.13
N PRO A 306 -34.85 0.94 26.16
CA PRO A 306 -34.71 -0.45 26.59
C PRO A 306 -33.65 -1.21 25.78
N ALA A 307 -32.89 -2.08 26.45
CA ALA A 307 -31.79 -2.82 25.81
C ALA A 307 -32.27 -3.80 24.73
N ASP A 308 -33.48 -4.30 24.91
CA ASP A 308 -34.26 -5.23 24.10
C ASP A 308 -34.94 -4.58 22.88
N ALA A 309 -34.96 -3.25 22.81
CA ALA A 309 -35.44 -2.49 21.65
C ALA A 309 -34.35 -2.32 20.58
N GLU A 310 -33.82 -3.43 20.06
CA GLU A 310 -32.66 -3.46 19.16
C GLU A 310 -32.87 -2.64 17.87
N ASP A 311 -34.04 -2.74 17.26
CA ASP A 311 -34.38 -1.99 16.03
C ASP A 311 -34.38 -0.46 16.26
N LEU A 312 -34.99 -0.01 17.37
CA LEU A 312 -35.02 1.40 17.75
C LEU A 312 -33.62 1.92 18.08
N ARG A 313 -32.79 1.12 18.77
CA ARG A 313 -31.41 1.47 19.08
C ARG A 313 -30.55 1.59 17.84
N GLN A 314 -30.69 0.66 16.89
CA GLN A 314 -29.99 0.72 15.61
C GLN A 314 -30.38 1.97 14.81
N ARG A 315 -31.67 2.32 14.75
CA ARG A 315 -32.14 3.56 14.12
C ARG A 315 -31.60 4.82 14.80
N LEU A 316 -31.56 4.88 16.13
CA LEU A 316 -30.96 6.00 16.86
C LEU A 316 -29.44 6.10 16.67
N CYS A 317 -28.73 4.98 16.62
CA CYS A 317 -27.29 4.96 16.31
C CYS A 317 -27.00 5.43 14.89
N MET A 318 -27.84 5.05 13.91
CA MET A 318 -27.73 5.57 12.55
C MET A 318 -27.91 7.09 12.49
N ILE A 319 -28.82 7.65 13.29
CA ILE A 319 -29.03 9.10 13.38
C ILE A 319 -27.84 9.83 14.03
N ALA A 320 -27.26 9.26 15.08
CA ALA A 320 -26.11 9.87 15.77
C ALA A 320 -24.81 9.87 14.93
N HIS A 321 -24.76 9.04 13.88
CA HIS A 321 -23.62 8.90 12.97
C HIS A 321 -23.86 9.48 11.56
N ALA A 322 -25.08 9.96 11.27
CA ALA A 322 -25.44 10.69 10.05
C ALA A 322 -25.08 12.18 10.19
#